data_AF-A0A9D9M7S6-F1
#
_entry.id   AF-A0A9D9M7S6-F1
#
_cell.length_a   1.000
_cell.length_b   1.000
_cell.length_c   1.000
_cell.angle_alpha   90.00
_cell.angle_beta   90.00
_cell.angle_gamma   90.00
#
_symmetry.space_group_name_H-M   'P 1'
#
loop_
_entity.id
_entity.type
_entity.pdbx_description
1 polymer ?
#
loop_
_entity_poly.entity_id
_entity_poly.type
_entity_poly.pdbx_seq_one_letter_code
_entity_poly.pdbx_strand_id
1 'polypeptide(L)'
;MKNFLRVGLCLLCVTAAMPSKADLFSAADGAFSVDMPAGWVRLQNPPQKSVLSVQKEQARIDIKTTDCTDESCLESAINHDLAEVKTKKMSVVKNTYTDEEIKHFEFSTGEPFYYIHFYTPKNDFSAGYFLANGKGYSILAKNITYAQADLIFSAIAPASKPIGQLTPPADSDVSTSLPDYQTTALPDVEVESLEDLSAEILPAQGSVAQPSVAKKATPSTLRKIARKLRARLSRTPIHTLVSRNMPPYIRELGHGYDILMLLIALFFATWCAAGIVRLFVAPRRVETTANPNSLYPIKLERRYGTPSLIFRAKDNQGNILTSLSARWDALFMFSGIVLMLIALVTMAFTSVCEQMQLLRISASAYNTLYSACALVLPLGFLILFCGIVWGQVLRNEITLFDSKGEKAAFLFQKGYNITREQYQIYFVQSKELVLAQRKRFTPKRQWKLLTKDGVELASFTERSLWQAIVRMFCGHLWGMLRADYDIVGAMQSKGAIENTHALFNRSTCNVDKPEAINARDLLAISLLISIRDRDKWYPWFN
;
A
#
# COMPACT_ATOMS: atom_id res chain seq x y z
N MET A 1 32.62 -43.97 -2.80
CA MET A 1 32.96 -42.80 -3.65
C MET A 1 32.15 -42.67 -4.96
N LYS A 2 31.79 -43.74 -5.70
CA LYS A 2 31.14 -43.61 -7.03
C LYS A 2 29.78 -42.86 -7.06
N ASN A 3 29.06 -42.71 -5.94
CA ASN A 3 27.76 -42.05 -5.92
C ASN A 3 27.83 -40.51 -5.76
N PHE A 4 28.90 -39.96 -5.19
CA PHE A 4 29.04 -38.49 -5.05
C PHE A 4 29.30 -37.79 -6.39
N LEU A 5 30.00 -38.46 -7.31
CA LEU A 5 30.31 -37.90 -8.64
C LEU A 5 29.05 -37.71 -9.51
N ARG A 6 28.03 -38.56 -9.35
CA ARG A 6 26.76 -38.43 -10.09
C ARG A 6 25.89 -37.28 -9.57
N VAL A 7 25.93 -36.97 -8.27
CA VAL A 7 25.21 -35.81 -7.71
C VAL A 7 25.89 -34.50 -8.12
N GLY A 8 27.23 -34.46 -8.15
CA GLY A 8 27.98 -33.31 -8.65
C GLY A 8 27.74 -33.01 -10.13
N LEU A 9 27.65 -34.04 -10.98
CA LEU A 9 27.41 -33.86 -12.42
C LEU A 9 25.99 -33.37 -12.72
N CYS A 10 24.98 -33.85 -11.98
CA CYS A 10 23.60 -33.34 -12.12
C CYS A 10 23.45 -31.88 -11.66
N LEU A 11 24.23 -31.41 -10.67
CA LEU A 11 24.19 -30.01 -10.25
C LEU A 11 24.78 -29.06 -11.29
N LEU A 12 25.78 -29.50 -12.06
CA LEU A 12 26.42 -28.73 -13.14
C LEU A 12 25.59 -28.66 -14.43
N CYS A 13 24.66 -29.59 -14.65
CA CYS A 13 23.74 -29.52 -15.79
C CYS A 13 22.51 -28.61 -15.56
N VAL A 14 22.21 -28.23 -14.31
CA VAL A 14 21.08 -27.33 -13.99
C VAL A 14 21.46 -25.85 -14.11
N THR A 15 22.76 -25.51 -14.05
CA THR A 15 23.27 -24.15 -14.23
C THR A 15 23.45 -23.73 -15.70
N ALA A 16 23.15 -24.62 -16.66
CA ALA A 16 23.23 -24.35 -18.11
C ALA A 16 21.88 -23.97 -18.74
N ALA A 17 20.83 -23.76 -17.94
CA ALA A 17 19.62 -23.07 -18.37
C ALA A 17 19.96 -21.57 -18.55
N MET A 18 20.55 -21.24 -19.71
CA MET A 18 20.71 -19.86 -20.19
C MET A 18 19.38 -19.12 -19.97
N PRO A 19 19.36 -17.94 -19.30
CA PRO A 19 18.16 -17.12 -19.30
C PRO A 19 17.83 -16.81 -20.75
N SER A 20 16.62 -17.20 -21.18
CA SER A 20 16.16 -17.01 -22.54
C SER A 20 16.07 -15.51 -22.80
N LYS A 21 17.10 -14.94 -23.46
CA LYS A 21 17.21 -13.50 -23.65
C LYS A 21 15.98 -13.01 -24.41
N ALA A 22 15.40 -11.91 -23.92
CA ALA A 22 14.47 -11.14 -24.71
C ALA A 22 15.26 -10.49 -25.86
N ASP A 23 14.69 -10.51 -27.06
CA ASP A 23 15.33 -10.03 -28.27
C ASP A 23 14.68 -8.70 -28.68
N LEU A 24 15.48 -7.63 -28.74
CA LEU A 24 15.03 -6.28 -29.08
C LEU A 24 15.03 -6.08 -30.60
N PHE A 25 13.87 -5.74 -31.16
CA PHE A 25 13.69 -5.50 -32.59
C PHE A 25 13.38 -4.04 -32.88
N SER A 26 14.38 -3.27 -33.31
CA SER A 26 14.18 -1.90 -33.82
C SER A 26 13.45 -1.89 -35.18
N ALA A 27 12.63 -0.87 -35.41
CA ALA A 27 12.06 -0.56 -36.72
C ALA A 27 13.17 -0.15 -37.72
N ALA A 28 12.96 -0.42 -39.01
CA ALA A 28 13.92 -0.10 -40.07
C ALA A 28 14.14 1.41 -40.27
N ASP A 29 13.17 2.24 -39.87
CA ASP A 29 13.25 3.71 -39.86
C ASP A 29 13.70 4.31 -38.53
N GLY A 30 14.00 3.46 -37.53
CA GLY A 30 14.43 3.87 -36.19
C GLY A 30 13.36 4.55 -35.33
N ALA A 31 12.09 4.61 -35.76
CA ALA A 31 11.06 5.36 -35.06
C ALA A 31 10.58 4.72 -33.74
N PHE A 32 10.70 3.40 -33.63
CA PHE A 32 10.35 2.61 -32.44
C PHE A 32 11.19 1.32 -32.36
N SER A 33 11.10 0.63 -31.23
CA SER A 33 11.60 -0.75 -31.04
C SER A 33 10.58 -1.60 -30.29
N VAL A 34 10.60 -2.91 -30.50
CA VAL A 34 9.72 -3.87 -29.82
C VAL A 34 10.57 -4.89 -29.08
N ASP A 35 10.35 -5.03 -27.77
CA ASP A 35 10.99 -6.06 -26.96
C ASP A 35 10.16 -7.36 -27.02
N MET A 36 10.78 -8.46 -27.44
CA MET A 36 10.09 -9.72 -27.73
C MET A 36 10.62 -10.87 -26.88
N PRO A 37 9.77 -11.80 -26.41
CA PRO A 37 10.23 -13.03 -25.77
C PRO A 37 11.20 -13.83 -26.66
N ALA A 38 12.03 -14.69 -26.08
CA ALA A 38 12.99 -15.48 -26.84
C ALA A 38 12.36 -16.32 -27.97
N GLY A 39 13.09 -16.47 -29.08
CA GLY A 39 12.72 -17.33 -30.21
C GLY A 39 11.85 -16.66 -31.28
N TRP A 40 11.68 -15.34 -31.23
CA TRP A 40 11.24 -14.55 -32.37
C TRP A 40 12.43 -14.25 -33.29
N VAL A 41 12.19 -14.17 -34.60
CA VAL A 41 13.22 -13.90 -35.61
C VAL A 41 12.69 -12.85 -36.59
N ARG A 42 13.54 -11.91 -37.02
CA ARG A 42 13.18 -10.96 -38.09
C ARG A 42 12.98 -11.72 -39.40
N LEU A 43 11.86 -11.46 -40.08
CA LEU A 43 11.50 -12.13 -41.32
C LEU A 43 12.46 -11.69 -42.45
N GLN A 44 13.12 -12.65 -43.12
CA GLN A 44 14.10 -12.36 -44.17
C GLN A 44 13.48 -11.68 -45.40
N ASN A 45 12.22 -12.03 -45.72
CA ASN A 45 11.45 -11.46 -46.83
C ASN A 45 10.19 -10.75 -46.27
N PRO A 46 10.31 -9.51 -45.76
CA PRO A 46 9.18 -8.74 -45.25
C PRO A 46 8.20 -8.37 -46.39
N PRO A 47 6.91 -8.16 -46.09
CA PRO A 47 5.95 -7.67 -47.07
C PRO A 47 6.24 -6.19 -47.39
N GLN A 48 5.86 -5.74 -48.59
CA GLN A 48 6.08 -4.36 -49.02
C GLN A 48 5.53 -3.33 -48.02
N LYS A 49 6.27 -2.23 -47.85
CA LYS A 49 6.06 -1.15 -46.87
C LYS A 49 6.14 -1.56 -45.38
N SER A 50 6.62 -2.76 -45.06
CA SER A 50 6.89 -3.15 -43.66
C SER A 50 8.18 -2.50 -43.14
N VAL A 51 8.09 -1.84 -41.99
CA VAL A 51 9.23 -1.31 -41.22
C VAL A 51 9.73 -2.32 -40.19
N LEU A 52 8.88 -3.29 -39.78
CA LEU A 52 9.29 -4.41 -38.96
C LEU A 52 8.39 -5.62 -39.23
N SER A 53 8.98 -6.75 -39.61
CA SER A 53 8.30 -8.05 -39.63
C SER A 53 9.07 -9.06 -38.79
N VAL A 54 8.38 -9.71 -37.85
CA VAL A 54 8.95 -10.75 -36.97
C VAL A 54 8.04 -11.98 -36.96
N GLN A 55 8.64 -13.16 -36.81
CA GLN A 55 7.95 -14.44 -36.80
C GLN A 55 8.50 -15.36 -35.70
N LYS A 56 7.60 -16.13 -35.09
CA LYS A 56 7.92 -17.27 -34.21
C LYS A 56 6.97 -18.41 -34.56
N GLU A 57 7.51 -19.50 -35.10
CA GLU A 57 6.71 -20.64 -35.58
C GLU A 57 5.60 -20.19 -36.56
N GLN A 58 4.32 -20.35 -36.20
CA GLN A 58 3.17 -19.89 -36.99
C GLN A 58 2.69 -18.47 -36.61
N ALA A 59 3.19 -17.90 -35.51
CA ALA A 59 2.88 -16.56 -35.05
C ALA A 59 3.71 -15.53 -35.83
N ARG A 60 3.06 -14.44 -36.27
CA ARG A 60 3.69 -13.40 -37.10
C ARG A 60 3.16 -12.03 -36.77
N ILE A 61 4.04 -11.03 -36.78
CA ILE A 61 3.70 -9.61 -36.68
C ILE A 61 4.32 -8.88 -37.87
N ASP A 62 3.50 -8.08 -38.55
CA ASP A 62 3.93 -7.14 -39.58
C ASP A 62 3.54 -5.72 -39.15
N ILE A 63 4.50 -4.78 -39.11
CA ILE A 63 4.27 -3.36 -38.85
C ILE A 63 4.64 -2.56 -40.10
N LYS A 64 3.75 -1.68 -40.55
CA LYS A 64 3.89 -0.87 -41.76
C LYS A 64 3.69 0.61 -41.44
N THR A 65 4.23 1.50 -42.25
CA THR A 65 3.88 2.93 -42.23
C THR A 65 2.48 3.15 -42.80
N THR A 66 1.72 4.08 -42.22
CA THR A 66 0.46 4.60 -42.76
C THR A 66 0.61 6.08 -43.13
N ASP A 67 -0.35 6.60 -43.90
CA ASP A 67 -0.38 8.01 -44.29
C ASP A 67 -1.04 8.92 -43.21
N CYS A 68 -1.36 8.36 -42.02
CA CYS A 68 -1.90 9.12 -40.90
C CYS A 68 -0.82 9.86 -40.11
N THR A 69 -1.13 11.07 -39.65
CA THR A 69 -0.22 11.93 -38.87
C THR A 69 -0.81 12.41 -37.52
N ASP A 70 -2.10 12.17 -37.28
CA ASP A 70 -2.81 12.58 -36.07
C ASP A 70 -3.72 11.46 -35.52
N GLU A 71 -4.18 11.67 -34.29
CA GLU A 71 -5.05 10.76 -33.54
C GLU A 71 -6.38 10.48 -34.26
N SER A 72 -7.00 11.51 -34.82
CA SER A 72 -8.31 11.40 -35.50
C SER A 72 -8.27 10.52 -36.75
N CYS A 73 -7.15 10.54 -37.47
CA CYS A 73 -6.90 9.66 -38.61
C CYS A 73 -6.76 8.19 -38.17
N LEU A 74 -6.05 7.93 -37.06
CA LEU A 74 -5.92 6.57 -36.52
C LEU A 74 -7.25 6.04 -35.98
N GLU A 75 -8.03 6.88 -35.29
CA GLU A 75 -9.36 6.52 -34.80
C GLU A 75 -10.31 6.20 -35.97
N SER A 76 -10.28 6.99 -37.05
CA SER A 76 -11.05 6.70 -38.26
C SER A 76 -10.62 5.37 -38.92
N ALA A 77 -9.32 5.10 -39.00
CA ALA A 77 -8.77 3.88 -39.59
C ALA A 77 -9.15 2.62 -38.80
N ILE A 78 -9.02 2.63 -37.46
CA ILE A 78 -9.37 1.46 -36.63
C ILE A 78 -10.89 1.20 -36.62
N ASN A 79 -11.72 2.25 -36.70
CA ASN A 79 -13.17 2.11 -36.84
C ASN A 79 -13.56 1.51 -38.20
N HIS A 80 -12.87 1.88 -39.28
CA HIS A 80 -13.04 1.26 -40.59
C HIS A 80 -12.69 -0.23 -40.56
N ASP A 81 -11.54 -0.59 -39.98
CA ASP A 81 -11.13 -2.00 -39.85
C ASP A 81 -12.10 -2.81 -38.97
N LEU A 82 -12.63 -2.24 -37.89
CA LEU A 82 -13.66 -2.87 -37.07
C LEU A 82 -14.93 -3.16 -37.89
N ALA A 83 -15.36 -2.23 -38.75
CA ALA A 83 -16.50 -2.44 -39.65
C ALA A 83 -16.21 -3.52 -40.70
N GLU A 84 -14.99 -3.59 -41.25
CA GLU A 84 -14.56 -4.64 -42.18
C GLU A 84 -14.52 -6.03 -41.52
N VAL A 85 -14.02 -6.12 -40.28
CA VAL A 85 -14.00 -7.35 -39.47
C VAL A 85 -15.43 -7.84 -39.17
N LYS A 86 -16.35 -6.92 -38.82
CA LYS A 86 -17.77 -7.23 -38.58
C LYS A 86 -18.50 -7.68 -39.85
N THR A 87 -18.31 -7.00 -40.97
CA THR A 87 -18.93 -7.39 -42.26
C THR A 87 -18.43 -8.76 -42.75
N LYS A 88 -17.17 -9.11 -42.46
CA LYS A 88 -16.60 -10.46 -42.66
C LYS A 88 -17.08 -11.51 -41.65
N LYS A 89 -17.97 -11.16 -40.72
CA LYS A 89 -18.53 -12.03 -39.66
C LYS A 89 -17.46 -12.69 -38.77
N MET A 90 -16.35 -12.00 -38.55
CA MET A 90 -15.32 -12.43 -37.59
C MET A 90 -15.72 -12.02 -36.17
N SER A 91 -15.35 -12.84 -35.18
CA SER A 91 -15.68 -12.57 -33.78
C SER A 91 -14.68 -11.59 -33.17
N VAL A 92 -15.14 -10.46 -32.64
CA VAL A 92 -14.30 -9.44 -32.00
C VAL A 92 -14.24 -9.69 -30.49
N VAL A 93 -13.05 -9.66 -29.90
CA VAL A 93 -12.82 -9.79 -28.46
C VAL A 93 -12.87 -8.42 -27.81
N LYS A 94 -14.06 -8.12 -27.26
CA LYS A 94 -14.34 -6.91 -26.49
C LYS A 94 -13.40 -6.72 -25.29
N ASN A 95 -13.29 -5.49 -24.83
CA ASN A 95 -12.73 -5.17 -23.53
C ASN A 95 -13.68 -5.61 -22.42
N THR A 96 -13.27 -6.51 -21.53
CA THR A 96 -14.06 -6.98 -20.38
C THR A 96 -14.30 -5.93 -19.29
N TYR A 97 -13.64 -4.77 -19.39
CA TYR A 97 -13.83 -3.63 -18.50
C TYR A 97 -14.88 -2.66 -19.04
N THR A 98 -14.75 -2.22 -20.30
CA THR A 98 -15.55 -1.14 -20.89
C THR A 98 -16.61 -1.59 -21.90
N ASP A 99 -16.64 -2.88 -22.28
CA ASP A 99 -17.40 -3.45 -23.42
C ASP A 99 -17.00 -2.86 -24.80
N GLU A 100 -15.97 -2.00 -24.85
CA GLU A 100 -15.45 -1.42 -26.10
C GLU A 100 -14.74 -2.49 -26.94
N GLU A 101 -14.98 -2.47 -28.25
CA GLU A 101 -14.35 -3.38 -29.21
C GLU A 101 -12.97 -2.90 -29.67
N ILE A 102 -12.79 -1.57 -29.70
CA ILE A 102 -11.49 -0.90 -29.90
C ILE A 102 -10.89 -0.65 -28.52
N LYS A 103 -9.61 -1.00 -28.38
CA LYS A 103 -8.83 -0.78 -27.18
C LYS A 103 -7.86 0.36 -27.44
N HIS A 104 -7.84 1.32 -26.53
CA HIS A 104 -6.98 2.49 -26.58
C HIS A 104 -6.00 2.46 -25.40
N PHE A 105 -4.72 2.73 -25.66
CA PHE A 105 -3.75 3.09 -24.63
C PHE A 105 -2.74 4.10 -25.18
N GLU A 106 -2.17 4.91 -24.30
CA GLU A 106 -1.10 5.87 -24.63
C GLU A 106 0.27 5.24 -24.35
N PHE A 107 1.24 5.47 -25.24
CA PHE A 107 2.64 5.17 -24.96
C PHE A 107 3.21 6.09 -23.87
N SER A 108 4.38 5.74 -23.34
CA SER A 108 5.13 6.61 -22.41
C SER A 108 5.53 7.97 -22.99
N THR A 109 5.44 8.14 -24.31
CA THR A 109 5.62 9.42 -25.03
C THR A 109 4.35 10.27 -25.12
N GLY A 110 3.20 9.78 -24.63
CA GLY A 110 1.88 10.40 -24.80
C GLY A 110 1.27 10.21 -26.19
N GLU A 111 1.85 9.36 -27.04
CA GLU A 111 1.34 9.07 -28.37
C GLU A 111 0.33 7.89 -28.33
N PRO A 112 -0.84 8.00 -29.01
CA PRO A 112 -1.92 7.03 -28.87
C PRO A 112 -1.69 5.75 -29.68
N PHE A 113 -2.21 4.64 -29.16
CA PHE A 113 -2.29 3.33 -29.80
C PHE A 113 -3.72 2.79 -29.71
N TYR A 114 -4.31 2.46 -30.86
CA TYR A 114 -5.62 1.82 -30.96
C TYR A 114 -5.49 0.42 -31.54
N TYR A 115 -6.23 -0.57 -31.02
CA TYR A 115 -6.29 -1.88 -31.64
C TYR A 115 -7.60 -2.63 -31.41
N ILE A 116 -7.85 -3.59 -32.30
CA ILE A 116 -8.91 -4.59 -32.20
C ILE A 116 -8.27 -5.98 -32.17
N HIS A 117 -8.83 -6.87 -31.37
CA HIS A 117 -8.50 -8.30 -31.40
C HIS A 117 -9.70 -9.07 -31.93
N PHE A 118 -9.49 -9.95 -32.90
CA PHE A 118 -10.57 -10.70 -33.54
C PHE A 118 -10.08 -12.06 -34.00
N TYR A 119 -10.99 -13.04 -34.05
CA TYR A 119 -10.63 -14.42 -34.34
C TYR A 119 -11.58 -15.07 -35.34
N THR A 120 -11.06 -16.12 -35.95
CA THR A 120 -11.78 -17.10 -36.75
C THR A 120 -11.69 -18.46 -36.05
N PRO A 121 -12.50 -19.47 -36.40
CA PRO A 121 -12.40 -20.81 -35.79
C PRO A 121 -11.06 -21.55 -35.98
N LYS A 122 -10.09 -20.95 -36.68
CA LYS A 122 -8.77 -21.54 -36.97
C LYS A 122 -7.59 -20.65 -36.55
N ASN A 123 -7.74 -19.34 -36.63
CA ASN A 123 -6.65 -18.36 -36.46
C ASN A 123 -7.12 -17.15 -35.64
N ASP A 124 -6.26 -16.68 -34.74
CA ASP A 124 -6.38 -15.40 -34.02
C ASP A 124 -5.69 -14.27 -34.79
N PHE A 125 -6.23 -13.05 -34.68
CA PHE A 125 -5.72 -11.85 -35.32
C PHE A 125 -5.77 -10.65 -34.37
N SER A 126 -4.85 -9.70 -34.54
CA SER A 126 -4.98 -8.37 -33.94
C SER A 126 -4.52 -7.33 -34.94
N ALA A 127 -5.31 -6.29 -35.13
CA ALA A 127 -5.00 -5.16 -36.00
C ALA A 127 -5.00 -3.88 -35.18
N GLY A 128 -4.03 -3.00 -35.40
CA GLY A 128 -3.92 -1.75 -34.65
C GLY A 128 -3.21 -0.65 -35.41
N TYR A 129 -3.32 0.56 -34.88
CA TYR A 129 -2.80 1.81 -35.43
C TYR A 129 -2.18 2.65 -34.32
N PHE A 130 -1.03 3.26 -34.57
CA PHE A 130 -0.35 4.08 -33.56
C PHE A 130 0.50 5.21 -34.14
N LEU A 131 0.72 6.25 -33.34
CA LEU A 131 1.73 7.26 -33.64
C LEU A 131 3.05 6.90 -32.96
N ALA A 132 4.16 7.04 -33.68
CA ALA A 132 5.50 7.10 -33.10
C ALA A 132 6.27 8.25 -33.75
N ASN A 133 6.70 9.22 -32.94
CA ASN A 133 7.40 10.41 -33.42
C ASN A 133 6.66 11.18 -34.53
N GLY A 134 5.34 11.34 -34.38
CA GLY A 134 4.48 12.06 -35.34
C GLY A 134 4.25 11.35 -36.69
N LYS A 135 4.59 10.07 -36.81
CA LYS A 135 4.26 9.23 -37.97
C LYS A 135 3.28 8.12 -37.58
N GLY A 136 2.32 7.84 -38.45
CA GLY A 136 1.38 6.74 -38.31
C GLY A 136 1.97 5.39 -38.73
N TYR A 137 1.63 4.37 -37.96
CA TYR A 137 1.96 2.97 -38.22
C TYR A 137 0.72 2.11 -38.08
N SER A 138 0.66 1.01 -38.84
CA SER A 138 -0.32 -0.06 -38.67
C SER A 138 0.38 -1.37 -38.34
N ILE A 139 -0.20 -2.13 -37.43
CA ILE A 139 0.30 -3.42 -36.96
C ILE A 139 -0.73 -4.52 -37.22
N LEU A 140 -0.26 -5.65 -37.75
CA LEU A 140 -1.07 -6.84 -37.94
C LEU A 140 -0.36 -8.06 -37.33
N ALA A 141 -0.92 -8.55 -36.23
CA ALA A 141 -0.57 -9.82 -35.60
C ALA A 141 -1.45 -10.95 -36.13
N LYS A 142 -0.86 -12.13 -36.35
CA LYS A 142 -1.51 -13.36 -36.82
C LYS A 142 -1.07 -14.55 -35.97
N ASN A 143 -2.02 -15.40 -35.60
CA ASN A 143 -1.82 -16.57 -34.73
C ASN A 143 -1.15 -16.21 -33.39
N ILE A 144 -1.57 -15.09 -32.82
CA ILE A 144 -1.16 -14.62 -31.49
C ILE A 144 -2.42 -14.49 -30.66
N THR A 145 -2.47 -15.14 -29.50
CA THR A 145 -3.65 -15.08 -28.63
C THR A 145 -3.83 -13.67 -28.08
N TYR A 146 -5.06 -13.31 -27.70
CA TYR A 146 -5.37 -11.99 -27.14
C TYR A 146 -4.36 -11.50 -26.08
N ALA A 147 -4.07 -12.33 -25.08
CA ALA A 147 -3.16 -11.97 -23.99
C ALA A 147 -1.70 -11.80 -24.45
N GLN A 148 -1.26 -12.53 -25.47
CA GLN A 148 0.07 -12.37 -26.05
C GLN A 148 0.14 -11.11 -26.93
N ALA A 149 -0.92 -10.78 -27.66
CA ALA A 149 -0.99 -9.57 -28.48
C ALA A 149 -0.95 -8.32 -27.60
N ASP A 150 -1.72 -8.28 -26.51
CA ASP A 150 -1.71 -7.18 -25.54
C ASP A 150 -0.31 -6.98 -24.92
N LEU A 151 0.38 -8.07 -24.54
CA LEU A 151 1.75 -8.04 -24.03
C LEU A 151 2.77 -7.53 -25.05
N ILE A 152 2.64 -7.91 -26.33
CA ILE A 152 3.59 -7.52 -27.38
C ILE A 152 3.33 -6.09 -27.89
N PHE A 153 2.07 -5.69 -28.03
CA PHE A 153 1.69 -4.36 -28.49
C PHE A 153 2.07 -3.29 -27.46
N SER A 154 1.90 -3.59 -26.18
CA SER A 154 2.39 -2.72 -25.11
C SER A 154 3.92 -2.70 -25.02
N ALA A 155 4.64 -3.72 -25.52
CA ALA A 155 6.10 -3.73 -25.62
C ALA A 155 6.69 -2.90 -26.77
N ILE A 156 5.85 -2.19 -27.55
CA ILE A 156 6.29 -1.22 -28.56
C ILE A 156 6.71 0.07 -27.84
N ALA A 157 7.97 0.47 -28.01
CA ALA A 157 8.55 1.68 -27.43
C ALA A 157 8.97 2.66 -28.55
N PRO A 158 8.28 3.81 -28.71
CA PRO A 158 8.74 4.89 -29.57
C PRO A 158 10.11 5.41 -29.15
N ALA A 159 10.96 5.79 -30.12
CA ALA A 159 12.26 6.38 -29.84
C ALA A 159 12.11 7.75 -29.17
N SER A 160 12.92 8.05 -28.17
CA SER A 160 12.82 9.29 -27.39
C SER A 160 13.05 10.53 -28.25
N LYS A 161 12.08 11.47 -28.22
CA LYS A 161 12.23 12.78 -28.85
C LYS A 161 13.45 13.51 -28.25
N PRO A 162 14.33 14.12 -29.07
CA PRO A 162 15.41 14.96 -28.55
C PRO A 162 14.81 16.13 -27.77
N ILE A 163 15.39 16.41 -26.60
CA ILE A 163 14.91 17.41 -25.65
C ILE A 163 15.00 18.80 -26.32
N GLY A 164 13.84 19.37 -26.67
CA GLY A 164 13.79 20.66 -27.37
C GLY A 164 12.38 21.15 -27.76
N GLN A 165 11.40 20.24 -27.93
CA GLN A 165 10.01 20.61 -28.22
C GLN A 165 9.03 19.75 -27.40
N LEU A 166 8.86 20.11 -26.13
CA LEU A 166 7.71 19.76 -25.32
C LEU A 166 7.01 21.05 -24.92
N THR A 167 6.07 21.51 -25.75
CA THR A 167 5.01 22.38 -25.28
C THR A 167 4.20 21.57 -24.26
N PRO A 168 4.11 21.97 -22.98
CA PRO A 168 3.30 21.22 -22.04
C PRO A 168 1.83 21.27 -22.48
N PRO A 169 1.06 20.17 -22.37
CA PRO A 169 -0.37 20.24 -22.58
C PRO A 169 -0.96 21.23 -21.56
N ALA A 170 -1.79 22.14 -22.05
CA ALA A 170 -2.71 22.89 -21.20
C ALA A 170 -3.55 21.88 -20.38
N ASP A 171 -3.98 22.31 -19.19
CA ASP A 171 -4.67 21.49 -18.18
C ASP A 171 -3.79 20.49 -17.40
N SER A 172 -2.51 20.84 -17.19
CA SER A 172 -1.70 20.30 -16.10
C SER A 172 -1.73 21.21 -14.87
N ASP A 173 -2.80 21.11 -14.09
CA ASP A 173 -2.99 21.84 -12.83
C ASP A 173 -2.07 21.24 -11.72
N VAL A 174 -0.78 21.55 -11.82
CA VAL A 174 0.29 21.09 -10.92
C VAL A 174 0.96 22.30 -10.26
N SER A 175 0.26 22.88 -9.28
CA SER A 175 0.89 23.77 -8.31
C SER A 175 1.71 22.96 -7.30
N THR A 176 2.94 22.58 -7.68
CA THR A 176 3.99 22.19 -6.74
C THR A 176 5.14 23.20 -6.81
N SER A 177 5.01 24.29 -6.06
CA SER A 177 6.14 25.14 -5.70
C SER A 177 7.06 24.39 -4.73
N LEU A 178 8.16 23.83 -5.25
CA LEU A 178 9.34 23.50 -4.45
C LEU A 178 10.37 24.60 -4.68
N PRO A 179 10.97 25.19 -3.63
CA PRO A 179 11.98 26.23 -3.81
C PRO A 179 13.29 25.64 -4.34
N ASP A 180 13.95 26.40 -5.21
CA ASP A 180 15.31 26.08 -5.69
C ASP A 180 16.27 25.89 -4.53
N TYR A 181 17.15 24.89 -4.64
CA TYR A 181 18.38 24.84 -3.85
C TYR A 181 19.59 24.69 -4.76
N GLN A 182 20.46 25.69 -4.70
CA GLN A 182 21.64 25.79 -5.56
C GLN A 182 22.65 24.69 -5.23
N THR A 183 23.21 24.08 -6.28
CA THR A 183 24.32 23.14 -6.18
C THR A 183 25.57 23.90 -5.75
N THR A 184 25.93 23.77 -4.46
CA THR A 184 27.22 24.25 -3.94
C THR A 184 28.14 23.04 -3.76
N ALA A 185 29.42 23.20 -4.10
CA ALA A 185 30.34 22.08 -4.27
C ALA A 185 30.60 21.27 -2.98
N LEU A 186 30.82 19.96 -3.17
CA LEU A 186 31.37 19.06 -2.15
C LEU A 186 32.83 19.42 -1.85
N PRO A 187 33.24 19.49 -0.57
CA PRO A 187 34.63 19.26 -0.17
C PRO A 187 34.87 17.77 0.11
N ASP A 188 36.11 17.32 -0.07
CA ASP A 188 36.51 15.92 0.03
C ASP A 188 36.42 15.34 1.46
N VAL A 189 36.20 14.03 1.53
CA VAL A 189 36.21 13.26 2.78
C VAL A 189 37.58 12.62 2.96
N GLU A 190 38.34 13.06 3.96
CA GLU A 190 39.55 12.37 4.41
C GLU A 190 39.18 11.03 5.06
N VAL A 191 39.92 9.98 4.70
CA VAL A 191 39.75 8.62 5.22
C VAL A 191 40.76 8.41 6.35
N GLU A 192 40.30 8.52 7.60
CA GLU A 192 41.15 8.28 8.77
C GLU A 192 41.19 6.77 9.10
N SER A 193 42.37 6.17 8.98
CA SER A 193 42.61 4.74 9.18
C SER A 193 42.94 4.39 10.63
N LEU A 194 42.31 3.33 11.13
CA LEU A 194 42.63 2.70 12.41
C LEU A 194 43.96 1.91 12.32
N GLU A 195 45.03 2.42 12.92
CA GLU A 195 46.17 1.65 13.43
C GLU A 195 47.05 2.55 14.31
N ASP A 196 47.11 2.30 15.62
CA ASP A 196 48.35 1.77 16.20
C ASP A 196 48.21 1.33 17.67
N LEU A 197 48.84 0.21 18.00
CA LEU A 197 49.03 -0.31 19.35
C LEU A 197 50.50 -0.11 19.72
N SER A 198 50.78 0.59 20.81
CA SER A 198 52.11 0.58 21.42
C SER A 198 52.02 0.62 22.93
N ALA A 199 52.52 -0.44 23.55
CA ALA A 199 52.64 -0.56 25.00
C ALA A 199 53.97 0.06 25.46
N GLU A 200 53.97 0.67 26.64
CA GLU A 200 55.21 0.98 27.34
C GLU A 200 55.15 0.45 28.79
N ILE A 201 56.13 -0.38 29.14
CA ILE A 201 56.29 -1.03 30.45
C ILE A 201 57.69 -0.67 30.94
N LEU A 202 57.81 -0.05 32.12
CA LEU A 202 59.02 -0.12 32.95
C LEU A 202 58.66 -0.16 34.47
N PRO A 203 59.55 -0.69 35.34
CA PRO A 203 59.13 -1.43 36.54
C PRO A 203 59.87 -1.04 37.85
N ALA A 204 59.79 -1.92 38.88
CA ALA A 204 60.51 -1.93 40.17
C ALA A 204 60.13 -0.82 41.19
N GLN A 205 60.09 -0.99 42.52
CA GLN A 205 60.20 -2.12 43.50
C GLN A 205 59.47 -1.65 44.81
N GLY A 206 59.17 -2.43 45.87
CA GLY A 206 59.42 -3.85 46.21
C GLY A 206 59.03 -4.15 47.69
N SER A 207 59.56 -5.25 48.26
CA SER A 207 59.66 -5.59 49.71
C SER A 207 58.43 -5.98 50.59
N VAL A 208 58.24 -7.31 50.74
CA VAL A 208 58.02 -8.10 52.00
C VAL A 208 56.88 -7.77 52.99
N ALA A 209 55.89 -8.68 53.09
CA ALA A 209 55.54 -9.48 54.31
C ALA A 209 54.16 -10.22 54.20
N GLN A 210 54.09 -11.46 54.70
CA GLN A 210 52.88 -12.32 54.85
C GLN A 210 52.30 -12.22 56.30
N PRO A 211 51.23 -12.97 56.69
CA PRO A 211 49.93 -13.21 56.03
C PRO A 211 48.72 -13.07 57.01
N SER A 212 47.49 -12.80 56.56
CA SER A 212 46.30 -13.12 57.40
C SER A 212 44.95 -13.23 56.66
N VAL A 213 44.33 -14.42 56.81
CA VAL A 213 42.87 -14.68 56.95
C VAL A 213 41.93 -14.31 55.79
N ALA A 214 41.28 -15.35 55.24
CA ALA A 214 40.20 -15.25 54.27
C ALA A 214 38.99 -14.42 54.77
N LYS A 215 38.56 -13.43 53.98
CA LYS A 215 37.29 -12.71 54.19
C LYS A 215 36.25 -13.09 53.14
N LYS A 216 35.13 -13.65 53.62
CA LYS A 216 33.93 -13.95 52.83
C LYS A 216 33.41 -12.68 52.12
N ALA A 217 33.27 -12.74 50.80
CA ALA A 217 32.62 -11.68 50.02
C ALA A 217 31.18 -11.45 50.54
N THR A 218 30.83 -10.21 50.85
CA THR A 218 29.60 -9.90 51.60
C THR A 218 28.46 -9.51 50.67
N PRO A 219 27.31 -10.23 50.64
CA PRO A 219 26.17 -9.92 49.76
C PRO A 219 25.30 -8.77 50.33
N SER A 220 25.94 -7.70 50.83
CA SER A 220 25.30 -6.71 51.69
C SER A 220 24.88 -5.42 51.00
N THR A 221 25.53 -5.02 49.89
CA THR A 221 25.22 -3.78 49.16
C THR A 221 23.88 -3.86 48.42
N LEU A 222 23.67 -4.86 47.56
CA LEU A 222 22.38 -5.03 46.85
C LEU A 222 21.20 -5.21 47.81
N ARG A 223 21.34 -5.99 48.89
CA ARG A 223 20.30 -6.13 49.93
C ARG A 223 20.07 -4.83 50.71
N LYS A 224 21.10 -4.00 50.97
CA LYS A 224 20.93 -2.68 51.61
C LYS A 224 20.29 -1.67 50.66
N ILE A 225 20.61 -1.68 49.37
CA ILE A 225 19.97 -0.83 48.34
C ILE A 225 18.50 -1.23 48.20
N ALA A 226 18.19 -2.52 48.02
CA ALA A 226 16.81 -3.01 47.95
C ALA A 226 16.01 -2.70 49.23
N ARG A 227 16.61 -2.83 50.43
CA ARG A 227 15.96 -2.41 51.68
C ARG A 227 15.77 -0.90 51.79
N LYS A 228 16.74 -0.07 51.37
CA LYS A 228 16.59 1.39 51.33
C LYS A 228 15.53 1.84 50.33
N LEU A 229 15.42 1.17 49.18
CA LEU A 229 14.36 1.44 48.19
C LEU A 229 12.99 1.05 48.75
N ARG A 230 12.85 -0.16 49.29
CA ARG A 230 11.61 -0.67 49.91
C ARG A 230 11.18 0.18 51.11
N ALA A 231 12.13 0.65 51.94
CA ALA A 231 11.87 1.52 53.09
C ALA A 231 11.62 2.99 52.72
N ARG A 232 12.00 3.45 51.52
CA ARG A 232 11.55 4.76 50.98
C ARG A 232 10.14 4.63 50.40
N LEU A 233 9.90 3.60 49.58
CA LEU A 233 8.57 3.29 49.01
C LEU A 233 7.50 3.02 50.08
N SER A 234 7.88 2.46 51.25
CA SER A 234 6.97 2.26 52.38
C SER A 234 6.84 3.46 53.33
N ARG A 235 7.47 4.61 53.02
CA ARG A 235 7.42 5.84 53.84
C ARG A 235 6.79 7.02 53.13
N THR A 236 6.72 7.00 51.80
CA THR A 236 5.73 7.80 51.07
C THR A 236 4.36 7.17 51.31
N PRO A 237 3.40 7.86 51.97
CA PRO A 237 2.01 7.44 51.88
C PRO A 237 1.64 7.36 50.39
N ILE A 238 0.92 6.32 49.99
CA ILE A 238 0.49 6.14 48.60
C ILE A 238 -0.62 7.15 48.34
N HIS A 239 -0.24 8.39 48.03
CA HIS A 239 -1.15 9.44 47.62
C HIS A 239 -1.82 9.02 46.33
N THR A 240 -3.11 8.76 46.42
CA THR A 240 -3.96 8.48 45.27
C THR A 240 -4.20 9.81 44.54
N LEU A 241 -4.42 9.76 43.23
CA LEU A 241 -4.89 10.91 42.47
C LEU A 241 -6.37 11.23 42.76
N VAL A 242 -7.06 10.46 43.61
CA VAL A 242 -8.47 10.64 43.94
C VAL A 242 -8.64 11.69 45.05
N SER A 243 -9.31 12.80 44.73
CA SER A 243 -9.73 13.79 45.72
C SER A 243 -11.12 13.48 46.30
N ARG A 244 -11.38 13.95 47.53
CA ARG A 244 -12.71 13.90 48.16
C ARG A 244 -13.77 14.66 47.36
N ASN A 245 -13.35 15.68 46.60
CA ASN A 245 -14.21 16.54 45.79
C ASN A 245 -14.49 15.99 44.38
N MET A 246 -13.92 14.84 44.02
CA MET A 246 -14.25 14.14 42.77
C MET A 246 -15.65 13.51 42.80
N PRO A 247 -16.24 13.23 41.61
CA PRO A 247 -17.49 12.51 41.49
C PRO A 247 -17.47 11.13 42.20
N PRO A 248 -18.59 10.66 42.76
CA PRO A 248 -18.64 9.42 43.54
C PRO A 248 -18.10 8.21 42.79
N TYR A 249 -18.48 8.04 41.52
CA TYR A 249 -18.02 6.95 40.65
C TYR A 249 -16.51 6.95 40.36
N ILE A 250 -15.81 8.09 40.49
CA ILE A 250 -14.34 8.15 40.41
C ILE A 250 -13.72 7.84 41.77
N ARG A 251 -14.36 8.28 42.86
CA ARG A 251 -13.89 7.98 44.22
C ARG A 251 -13.95 6.49 44.53
N GLU A 252 -14.98 5.80 44.04
CA GLU A 252 -15.14 4.35 44.16
C GLU A 252 -14.06 3.53 43.42
N LEU A 253 -13.44 4.09 42.37
CA LEU A 253 -12.32 3.44 41.67
C LEU A 253 -11.03 3.41 42.50
N GLY A 254 -10.84 4.34 43.44
CA GLY A 254 -9.62 4.44 44.28
C GLY A 254 -8.34 4.37 43.44
N HIS A 255 -7.42 3.48 43.81
CA HIS A 255 -6.17 3.24 43.05
C HIS A 255 -6.37 2.75 41.60
N GLY A 256 -7.56 2.28 41.23
CA GLY A 256 -7.90 1.98 39.83
C GLY A 256 -7.84 3.22 38.95
N TYR A 257 -8.14 4.41 39.50
CA TYR A 257 -7.96 5.68 38.78
C TYR A 257 -6.48 6.03 38.60
N ASP A 258 -5.63 5.78 39.60
CA ASP A 258 -4.17 5.98 39.50
C ASP A 258 -3.57 5.11 38.38
N ILE A 259 -3.98 3.84 38.32
CA ILE A 259 -3.58 2.88 37.27
C ILE A 259 -4.09 3.33 35.89
N LEU A 260 -5.34 3.79 35.80
CA LEU A 260 -5.92 4.31 34.56
C LEU A 260 -5.12 5.53 34.05
N MET A 261 -4.79 6.48 34.92
CA MET A 261 -4.01 7.66 34.54
C MET A 261 -2.58 7.29 34.12
N LEU A 262 -1.95 6.30 34.78
CA LEU A 262 -0.66 5.76 34.36
C LEU A 262 -0.72 5.10 32.97
N LEU A 263 -1.77 4.31 32.70
CA LEU A 263 -1.99 3.69 31.39
C LEU A 263 -2.23 4.73 30.29
N ILE A 264 -3.00 5.78 30.56
CA ILE A 264 -3.18 6.92 29.65
C ILE A 264 -1.85 7.61 29.37
N ALA A 265 -1.04 7.89 30.40
CA ALA A 265 0.27 8.49 30.24
C ALA A 265 1.24 7.62 29.43
N LEU A 266 1.28 6.30 29.69
CA LEU A 266 2.07 5.34 28.92
C LEU A 266 1.62 5.22 27.46
N PHE A 267 0.31 5.27 27.20
CA PHE A 267 -0.24 5.29 25.85
C PHE A 267 0.21 6.53 25.08
N PHE A 268 0.06 7.73 25.66
CA PHE A 268 0.53 8.97 25.04
C PHE A 268 2.06 9.00 24.87
N ALA A 269 2.84 8.54 25.85
CA ALA A 269 4.29 8.43 25.74
C ALA A 269 4.70 7.50 24.57
N THR A 270 4.03 6.35 24.42
CA THR A 270 4.25 5.42 23.30
C THR A 270 3.86 6.03 21.96
N TRP A 271 2.75 6.78 21.91
CA TRP A 271 2.25 7.43 20.70
C TRP A 271 3.14 8.61 20.25
N CYS A 272 3.63 9.40 21.20
CA CYS A 272 4.62 10.45 20.96
C CYS A 272 5.98 9.85 20.55
N ALA A 273 6.45 8.80 21.22
CA ALA A 273 7.67 8.09 20.82
C ALA A 273 7.55 7.53 19.40
N ALA A 274 6.40 6.96 19.03
CA ALA A 274 6.12 6.52 17.65
C ALA A 274 6.15 7.69 16.65
N GLY A 275 5.61 8.87 17.01
CA GLY A 275 5.70 10.09 16.21
C GLY A 275 7.14 10.62 16.05
N ILE A 276 7.93 10.59 17.12
CA ILE A 276 9.35 11.00 17.10
C ILE A 276 10.18 10.03 16.26
N VAL A 277 10.07 8.72 16.50
CA VAL A 277 10.74 7.68 15.69
C VAL A 277 10.39 7.83 14.20
N ARG A 278 9.14 8.20 13.89
CA ARG A 278 8.70 8.43 12.51
C ARG A 278 9.40 9.60 11.81
N LEU A 279 9.92 10.60 12.53
CA LEU A 279 10.75 11.66 11.94
C LEU A 279 12.10 11.13 11.45
N PHE A 280 12.62 10.06 12.05
CA PHE A 280 13.90 9.45 11.71
C PHE A 280 13.78 8.21 10.80
N VAL A 281 12.63 7.53 10.82
CA VAL A 281 12.34 6.42 9.89
C VAL A 281 11.85 6.99 8.57
N ALA A 282 12.73 7.09 7.58
CA ALA A 282 12.37 7.44 6.21
C ALA A 282 11.23 6.51 5.69
N PRO A 283 10.22 7.04 4.98
CA PRO A 283 9.20 6.20 4.34
C PRO A 283 9.91 5.24 3.38
N ARG A 284 9.67 3.93 3.52
CA ARG A 284 10.24 2.94 2.60
C ARG A 284 9.67 3.20 1.22
N ARG A 285 10.48 3.78 0.33
CA ARG A 285 10.17 3.85 -1.10
C ARG A 285 10.09 2.41 -1.57
N VAL A 286 8.89 1.94 -1.86
CA VAL A 286 8.69 0.68 -2.55
C VAL A 286 8.98 0.96 -4.03
N GLU A 287 10.28 0.99 -4.35
CA GLU A 287 10.77 1.06 -5.73
C GLU A 287 10.39 -0.23 -6.44
N THR A 288 9.17 -0.23 -6.97
CA THR A 288 8.74 -1.23 -7.92
C THR A 288 9.38 -0.88 -9.26
N THR A 289 10.43 -1.61 -9.63
CA THR A 289 10.86 -1.78 -11.02
C THR A 289 9.76 -2.54 -11.77
N ALA A 290 8.64 -1.87 -11.96
CA ALA A 290 7.50 -2.38 -12.67
C ALA A 290 7.79 -2.33 -14.17
N ASN A 291 7.45 -3.41 -14.88
CA ASN A 291 7.24 -3.29 -16.30
C ASN A 291 6.06 -2.29 -16.50
N PRO A 292 6.26 -1.13 -17.16
CA PRO A 292 5.18 -0.15 -17.37
C PRO A 292 3.99 -0.76 -18.13
N ASN A 293 4.23 -1.83 -18.88
CA ASN A 293 3.30 -2.48 -19.79
C ASN A 293 2.54 -3.66 -19.15
N SER A 294 2.90 -4.05 -17.93
CA SER A 294 2.14 -5.04 -17.16
C SER A 294 0.93 -4.38 -16.51
N LEU A 295 -0.20 -5.09 -16.41
CA LEU A 295 -1.34 -4.72 -15.54
C LEU A 295 -0.93 -4.44 -14.08
N TYR A 296 0.24 -4.92 -13.65
CA TYR A 296 0.73 -4.83 -12.28
C TYR A 296 2.08 -4.07 -12.21
N PRO A 297 2.35 -3.33 -11.12
CA PRO A 297 1.59 -3.29 -9.87
C PRO A 297 0.43 -2.29 -9.90
N ILE A 298 -0.65 -2.67 -9.23
CA ILE A 298 -1.72 -1.76 -8.84
C ILE A 298 -1.19 -0.81 -7.75
N LYS A 299 -1.25 0.49 -8.01
CA LYS A 299 -0.87 1.57 -7.09
C LYS A 299 -2.11 2.06 -6.36
N LEU A 300 -2.17 1.81 -5.06
CA LEU A 300 -3.20 2.27 -4.16
C LEU A 300 -2.73 3.54 -3.46
N GLU A 301 -3.51 4.60 -3.50
CA GLU A 301 -3.28 5.85 -2.80
C GLU A 301 -4.51 6.22 -1.97
N ARG A 302 -4.30 6.52 -0.70
CA ARG A 302 -5.32 7.10 0.17
C ARG A 302 -4.99 8.56 0.43
N ARG A 303 -5.88 9.44 -0.02
CA ARG A 303 -5.87 10.88 0.24
C ARG A 303 -6.90 11.20 1.33
N TYR A 304 -6.62 12.21 2.12
CA TYR A 304 -7.55 12.73 3.10
C TYR A 304 -8.28 13.94 2.50
N GLY A 305 -9.60 13.92 2.58
CA GLY A 305 -10.46 15.07 2.37
C GLY A 305 -11.23 15.34 3.66
N THR A 306 -11.67 16.58 3.84
CA THR A 306 -12.42 16.99 5.02
C THR A 306 -13.93 16.81 4.75
N PRO A 307 -14.67 15.88 5.38
CA PRO A 307 -14.31 14.84 6.36
C PRO A 307 -14.29 13.40 5.77
N SER A 308 -14.08 13.25 4.46
CA SER A 308 -14.12 11.97 3.73
C SER A 308 -12.74 11.50 3.29
N LEU A 309 -12.40 10.23 3.52
CA LEU A 309 -11.23 9.63 2.88
C LEU A 309 -11.53 9.34 1.41
N ILE A 310 -10.59 9.69 0.53
CA ILE A 310 -10.58 9.33 -0.88
C ILE A 310 -9.59 8.18 -1.05
N PHE A 311 -10.10 7.03 -1.46
CA PHE A 311 -9.29 5.87 -1.81
C PHE A 311 -9.23 5.77 -3.33
N ARG A 312 -8.04 5.80 -3.92
CA ARG A 312 -7.82 5.64 -5.35
C ARG A 312 -6.94 4.41 -5.56
N ALA A 313 -7.37 3.49 -6.41
CA ALA A 313 -6.49 2.49 -6.98
C ALA A 313 -6.31 2.83 -8.46
N LYS A 314 -5.07 2.76 -8.94
CA LYS A 314 -4.71 2.90 -10.35
C LYS A 314 -3.85 1.70 -10.74
N ASP A 315 -4.19 1.01 -11.82
CA ASP A 315 -3.27 0.05 -12.43
C ASP A 315 -2.27 0.75 -13.37
N ASN A 316 -1.32 0.00 -13.91
CA ASN A 316 -0.33 0.55 -14.82
C ASN A 316 -0.92 0.87 -16.22
N GLN A 317 -2.01 0.21 -16.63
CA GLN A 317 -2.68 0.46 -17.93
C GLN A 317 -3.53 1.75 -17.93
N GLY A 318 -3.76 2.38 -16.78
CA GLY A 318 -4.52 3.63 -16.69
C GLY A 318 -5.88 3.49 -16.01
N ASN A 319 -6.37 2.27 -15.78
CA ASN A 319 -7.66 2.04 -15.14
C ASN A 319 -7.62 2.54 -13.70
N ILE A 320 -8.63 3.32 -13.32
CA ILE A 320 -8.72 3.94 -12.00
C ILE A 320 -10.05 3.54 -11.36
N LEU A 321 -10.00 3.09 -10.11
CA LEU A 321 -11.16 2.99 -9.24
C LEU A 321 -10.99 3.93 -8.05
N THR A 322 -11.96 4.81 -7.85
CA THR A 322 -12.00 5.79 -6.74
C THR A 322 -13.17 5.49 -5.82
N SER A 323 -13.00 5.67 -4.51
CA SER A 323 -14.08 5.50 -3.54
C SER A 323 -14.01 6.57 -2.46
N LEU A 324 -15.19 7.06 -2.07
CA LEU A 324 -15.36 8.07 -1.02
C LEU A 324 -15.90 7.39 0.25
N SER A 325 -15.20 7.56 1.36
CA SER A 325 -15.54 6.98 2.65
C SER A 325 -15.66 8.08 3.70
N ALA A 326 -16.90 8.48 4.01
CA ALA A 326 -17.19 9.37 5.13
C ALA A 326 -16.68 8.79 6.47
N ARG A 327 -16.23 9.68 7.37
CA ARG A 327 -15.63 9.32 8.67
C ARG A 327 -16.31 9.94 9.89
N TRP A 328 -17.55 10.37 9.74
CA TRP A 328 -18.38 10.87 10.83
C TRP A 328 -18.39 9.92 12.05
N ASP A 329 -18.39 8.60 11.81
CA ASP A 329 -18.27 7.58 12.87
C ASP A 329 -16.96 7.74 13.68
N ALA A 330 -15.82 7.80 12.99
CA ALA A 330 -14.52 7.99 13.62
C ALA A 330 -14.35 9.38 14.27
N LEU A 331 -14.93 10.42 13.66
CA LEU A 331 -14.91 11.78 14.17
C LEU A 331 -15.61 11.86 15.54
N PHE A 332 -16.86 11.38 15.61
CA PHE A 332 -17.63 11.34 16.86
C PHE A 332 -16.99 10.43 17.91
N MET A 333 -16.53 9.23 17.54
CA MET A 333 -15.84 8.34 18.49
C MET A 333 -14.59 9.02 19.10
N PHE A 334 -13.75 9.65 18.28
CA PHE A 334 -12.55 10.32 18.78
C PHE A 334 -12.87 11.58 19.59
N SER A 335 -13.79 12.44 19.15
CA SER A 335 -14.14 13.66 19.89
C SER A 335 -14.72 13.31 21.27
N GLY A 336 -15.55 12.27 21.36
CA GLY A 336 -16.04 11.74 22.63
C GLY A 336 -14.90 11.26 23.53
N ILE A 337 -13.97 10.46 22.99
CA ILE A 337 -12.77 9.99 23.72
C ILE A 337 -11.91 11.16 24.21
N VAL A 338 -11.64 12.16 23.36
CA VAL A 338 -10.81 13.31 23.74
C VAL A 338 -11.46 14.18 24.81
N LEU A 339 -12.76 14.44 24.73
CA LEU A 339 -13.49 15.15 25.79
C LEU A 339 -13.39 14.42 27.13
N MET A 340 -13.54 13.09 27.13
CA MET A 340 -13.38 12.28 28.34
C MET A 340 -11.93 12.30 28.86
N LEU A 341 -10.93 12.15 27.99
CA LEU A 341 -9.51 12.19 28.37
C LEU A 341 -9.12 13.55 28.94
N ILE A 342 -9.56 14.66 28.33
CA ILE A 342 -9.34 16.01 28.84
C ILE A 342 -9.97 16.16 30.23
N ALA A 343 -11.20 15.71 30.44
CA ALA A 343 -11.85 15.75 31.76
C ALA A 343 -11.09 14.92 32.81
N LEU A 344 -10.68 13.68 32.48
CA LEU A 344 -9.92 12.80 33.38
C LEU A 344 -8.54 13.39 33.74
N VAL A 345 -7.79 13.88 32.74
CA VAL A 345 -6.48 14.53 32.95
C VAL A 345 -6.62 15.81 33.77
N THR A 346 -7.64 16.63 33.48
CA THR A 346 -7.91 17.86 34.24
C THR A 346 -8.21 17.54 35.70
N MET A 347 -9.05 16.52 35.98
CA MET A 347 -9.33 16.10 37.36
C MET A 347 -8.09 15.56 38.09
N ALA A 348 -7.23 14.79 37.41
CA ALA A 348 -5.98 14.31 38.00
C ALA A 348 -5.03 15.47 38.34
N PHE A 349 -4.83 16.40 37.42
CA PHE A 349 -4.01 17.60 37.63
C PHE A 349 -4.56 18.49 38.75
N THR A 350 -5.88 18.68 38.77
CA THR A 350 -6.60 19.43 39.81
C THR A 350 -6.38 18.80 41.19
N SER A 351 -6.42 17.46 41.27
CA SER A 351 -6.16 16.70 42.50
C SER A 351 -4.73 16.85 43.00
N VAL A 352 -3.74 16.81 42.11
CA VAL A 352 -2.34 17.08 42.47
C VAL A 352 -2.19 18.52 43.00
N CYS A 353 -2.83 19.50 42.36
CA CYS A 353 -2.79 20.90 42.81
C CYS A 353 -3.45 21.09 44.19
N GLU A 354 -4.59 20.43 44.43
CA GLU A 354 -5.34 20.47 45.68
C GLU A 354 -4.56 19.77 46.83
N GLN A 355 -4.09 18.54 46.61
CA GLN A 355 -3.40 17.73 47.62
C GLN A 355 -2.02 18.29 47.98
N MET A 356 -1.27 18.79 46.99
CA MET A 356 0.06 19.37 47.21
C MET A 356 0.03 20.87 47.52
N GLN A 357 -1.15 21.50 47.55
CA GLN A 357 -1.36 22.94 47.76
C GLN A 357 -0.54 23.84 46.80
N LEU A 358 -0.28 23.34 45.58
CA LEU A 358 0.56 24.03 44.59
C LEU A 358 -0.04 25.35 44.10
N LEU A 359 -1.38 25.45 44.10
CA LEU A 359 -2.12 26.63 43.70
C LEU A 359 -3.04 27.08 44.84
N ARG A 360 -2.85 28.31 45.31
CA ARG A 360 -3.68 28.96 46.35
C ARG A 360 -5.01 29.45 45.77
N ILE A 361 -5.85 28.51 45.34
CA ILE A 361 -7.20 28.76 44.84
C ILE A 361 -8.23 28.38 45.92
N SER A 362 -9.39 29.03 45.94
CA SER A 362 -10.46 28.71 46.89
C SER A 362 -11.02 27.30 46.65
N ALA A 363 -11.47 26.64 47.72
CA ALA A 363 -12.13 25.32 47.62
C ALA A 363 -13.36 25.32 46.69
N SER A 364 -14.03 26.47 46.55
CA SER A 364 -15.13 26.63 45.58
C SER A 364 -14.66 26.44 44.14
N ALA A 365 -13.50 26.96 43.76
CA ALA A 365 -13.00 26.85 42.38
C ALA A 365 -12.59 25.40 42.04
N TYR A 366 -11.97 24.70 42.99
CA TYR A 366 -11.70 23.25 42.87
C TYR A 366 -13.01 22.47 42.65
N ASN A 367 -14.04 22.74 43.46
CA ASN A 367 -15.37 22.10 43.30
C ASN A 367 -16.04 22.43 41.97
N THR A 368 -15.98 23.68 41.49
CA THR A 368 -16.51 24.07 40.17
C THR A 368 -15.80 23.31 39.04
N LEU A 369 -14.48 23.14 39.13
CA LEU A 369 -13.70 22.43 38.11
C LEU A 369 -14.00 20.92 38.10
N TYR A 370 -14.12 20.28 39.26
CA TYR A 370 -14.58 18.88 39.34
C TYR A 370 -16.01 18.71 38.81
N SER A 371 -16.92 19.63 39.14
CA SER A 371 -18.31 19.61 38.65
C SER A 371 -18.40 19.77 37.14
N ALA A 372 -17.62 20.69 36.55
CA ALA A 372 -17.54 20.87 35.10
C ALA A 372 -17.03 19.59 34.41
N CYS A 373 -15.94 19.00 34.90
CA CYS A 373 -15.41 17.73 34.38
C CYS A 373 -16.41 16.58 34.51
N ALA A 374 -17.21 16.55 35.58
CA ALA A 374 -18.26 15.56 35.82
C ALA A 374 -19.41 15.65 34.81
N LEU A 375 -19.66 16.82 34.21
CA LEU A 375 -20.63 17.03 33.13
C LEU A 375 -20.04 16.75 31.74
N VAL A 376 -18.74 17.06 31.53
CA VAL A 376 -18.05 16.77 30.27
C VAL A 376 -17.92 15.25 30.02
N LEU A 377 -17.72 14.44 31.07
CA LEU A 377 -17.65 12.98 30.95
C LEU A 377 -18.88 12.33 30.29
N PRO A 378 -20.12 12.48 30.80
CA PRO A 378 -21.30 11.89 30.18
C PRO A 378 -21.59 12.46 28.78
N LEU A 379 -21.28 13.74 28.53
CA LEU A 379 -21.35 14.32 27.18
C LEU A 379 -20.36 13.63 26.22
N GLY A 380 -19.12 13.40 26.65
CA GLY A 380 -18.12 12.65 25.88
C GLY A 380 -18.55 11.20 25.61
N PHE A 381 -19.16 10.53 26.59
CA PHE A 381 -19.78 9.21 26.41
C PHE A 381 -20.93 9.23 25.40
N LEU A 382 -21.82 10.24 25.45
CA LEU A 382 -22.92 10.39 24.50
C LEU A 382 -22.40 10.56 23.07
N ILE A 383 -21.43 11.46 22.86
CA ILE A 383 -20.80 11.70 21.55
C ILE A 383 -20.09 10.43 21.04
N LEU A 384 -19.37 9.72 21.91
CA LEU A 384 -18.76 8.43 21.59
C LEU A 384 -19.82 7.39 21.17
N PHE A 385 -20.94 7.30 21.89
CA PHE A 385 -22.04 6.38 21.59
C PHE A 385 -22.70 6.70 20.25
N CYS A 386 -22.96 7.98 19.95
CA CYS A 386 -23.42 8.42 18.64
C CYS A 386 -22.47 7.97 17.52
N GLY A 387 -21.15 8.10 17.71
CA GLY A 387 -20.14 7.60 16.77
C GLY A 387 -20.17 6.08 16.57
N ILE A 388 -20.39 5.31 17.64
CA ILE A 388 -20.54 3.85 17.57
C ILE A 388 -21.79 3.47 16.77
N VAL A 389 -22.94 4.08 17.04
CA VAL A 389 -24.20 3.82 16.33
C VAL A 389 -24.08 4.18 14.85
N TRP A 390 -23.57 5.38 14.55
CA TRP A 390 -23.33 5.85 13.18
C TRP A 390 -22.41 4.89 12.40
N GLY A 391 -21.39 4.36 13.08
CA GLY A 391 -20.46 3.37 12.54
C GLY A 391 -21.06 1.99 12.24
N GLN A 392 -22.22 1.64 12.81
CA GLN A 392 -22.95 0.40 12.46
C GLN A 392 -23.93 0.62 11.30
N VAL A 393 -24.64 1.75 11.27
CA VAL A 393 -25.71 2.01 10.31
C VAL A 393 -25.18 2.26 8.88
N LEU A 394 -24.11 3.05 8.74
CA LEU A 394 -23.66 3.57 7.43
C LEU A 394 -22.56 2.75 6.74
N ARG A 395 -22.28 1.52 7.20
CA ARG A 395 -21.22 0.67 6.62
C ARG A 395 -21.72 -0.37 5.62
N ASN A 396 -22.99 -0.34 5.24
CA ASN A 396 -23.59 -1.42 4.45
C ASN A 396 -23.28 -1.34 2.95
N GLU A 397 -22.96 -0.17 2.41
CA GLU A 397 -22.63 0.05 1.00
C GLU A 397 -21.38 0.91 0.84
N ILE A 398 -20.55 0.59 -0.16
CA ILE A 398 -19.44 1.43 -0.62
C ILE A 398 -19.51 1.47 -2.15
N THR A 399 -19.57 2.67 -2.74
CA THR A 399 -19.53 2.84 -4.20
C THR A 399 -18.08 3.00 -4.68
N LEU A 400 -17.76 2.35 -5.80
CA LEU A 400 -16.53 2.57 -6.57
C LEU A 400 -16.89 3.32 -7.86
N PHE A 401 -16.16 4.39 -8.14
CA PHE A 401 -16.27 5.23 -9.31
C PHE A 401 -15.07 5.00 -10.24
N ASP A 402 -15.24 5.18 -11.55
CA ASP A 402 -14.15 5.07 -12.54
C ASP A 402 -13.30 6.35 -12.64
N SER A 403 -12.54 6.49 -13.73
CA SER A 403 -11.78 7.70 -14.08
C SER A 403 -12.65 8.88 -14.54
N LYS A 404 -13.85 8.61 -15.08
CA LYS A 404 -14.81 9.61 -15.58
C LYS A 404 -15.76 10.10 -14.46
N GLY A 405 -15.76 9.43 -13.31
CA GLY A 405 -16.65 9.71 -12.18
C GLY A 405 -17.97 8.92 -12.22
N GLU A 406 -18.12 7.99 -13.16
CA GLU A 406 -19.30 7.11 -13.26
C GLU A 406 -19.19 5.94 -12.28
N LYS A 407 -20.34 5.32 -11.96
CA LYS A 407 -20.39 4.21 -10.99
C LYS A 407 -19.91 2.91 -11.62
N ALA A 408 -18.67 2.53 -11.34
CA ALA A 408 -18.05 1.30 -11.85
C ALA A 408 -18.52 0.04 -11.10
N ALA A 409 -18.61 0.10 -9.77
CA ALA A 409 -19.01 -1.04 -8.95
C ALA A 409 -19.66 -0.64 -7.62
N PHE A 410 -20.48 -1.54 -7.08
CA PHE A 410 -21.07 -1.44 -5.76
C PHE A 410 -20.55 -2.56 -4.85
N LEU A 411 -20.14 -2.21 -3.64
CA LEU A 411 -19.65 -3.12 -2.61
C LEU A 411 -20.69 -3.20 -1.47
N PHE A 412 -21.53 -4.23 -1.49
CA PHE A 412 -22.58 -4.44 -0.48
C PHE A 412 -22.12 -5.39 0.63
N GLN A 413 -22.29 -5.00 1.89
CA GLN A 413 -22.04 -5.88 3.03
C GLN A 413 -23.29 -6.75 3.28
N LYS A 414 -23.27 -8.00 2.84
CA LYS A 414 -24.48 -8.85 2.77
C LYS A 414 -24.96 -9.40 4.11
N GLY A 415 -24.11 -9.39 5.14
CA GLY A 415 -24.50 -9.86 6.47
C GLY A 415 -23.34 -10.04 7.44
N TYR A 416 -23.69 -10.16 8.71
CA TYR A 416 -22.79 -10.53 9.79
C TYR A 416 -22.99 -12.01 10.14
N ASN A 417 -21.97 -12.82 9.90
CA ASN A 417 -21.81 -14.06 10.67
C ASN A 417 -20.87 -13.75 11.85
N ILE A 418 -21.03 -14.43 12.98
CA ILE A 418 -20.19 -14.21 14.17
C ILE A 418 -18.71 -14.38 13.80
N THR A 419 -18.38 -15.39 12.98
CA THR A 419 -17.01 -15.71 12.60
C THR A 419 -16.52 -15.06 11.29
N ARG A 420 -17.42 -14.49 10.48
CA ARG A 420 -17.12 -14.06 9.09
C ARG A 420 -17.92 -12.81 8.68
N GLU A 421 -17.27 -11.85 8.04
CA GLU A 421 -17.93 -10.74 7.32
C GLU A 421 -17.97 -11.10 5.83
N GLN A 422 -19.11 -10.91 5.17
CA GLN A 422 -19.27 -11.15 3.74
C GLN A 422 -19.65 -9.87 3.01
N TYR A 423 -18.98 -9.63 1.89
CA TYR A 423 -19.16 -8.50 1.00
C TYR A 423 -19.43 -9.05 -0.41
N GLN A 424 -20.30 -8.39 -1.16
CA GLN A 424 -20.54 -8.64 -2.57
C GLN A 424 -20.00 -7.46 -3.37
N ILE A 425 -19.23 -7.76 -4.41
CA ILE A 425 -18.71 -6.81 -5.39
C ILE A 425 -19.55 -7.00 -6.64
N TYR A 426 -20.40 -6.02 -6.96
CA TYR A 426 -21.23 -6.01 -8.16
C TYR A 426 -20.70 -4.97 -9.14
N PHE A 427 -20.24 -5.40 -10.30
CA PHE A 427 -19.74 -4.51 -11.36
C PHE A 427 -20.90 -4.05 -12.24
N VAL A 428 -21.03 -2.73 -12.45
CA VAL A 428 -22.22 -2.13 -13.04
C VAL A 428 -22.34 -2.44 -14.54
N GLN A 429 -21.23 -2.29 -15.27
CA GLN A 429 -21.19 -2.48 -16.72
C GLN A 429 -21.27 -3.97 -17.10
N SER A 430 -20.38 -4.81 -16.55
CA SER A 430 -20.36 -6.27 -16.84
C SER A 430 -21.49 -7.06 -16.16
N LYS A 431 -22.16 -6.48 -15.15
CA LYS A 431 -23.16 -7.14 -14.29
C LYS A 431 -22.65 -8.37 -13.54
N GLU A 432 -21.33 -8.54 -13.49
CA GLU A 432 -20.68 -9.66 -12.79
C GLU A 432 -20.69 -9.45 -11.27
N LEU A 433 -20.66 -10.58 -10.55
CA LEU A 433 -20.74 -10.61 -9.10
C LEU A 433 -19.59 -11.46 -8.52
N VAL A 434 -18.75 -10.83 -7.71
CA VAL A 434 -17.65 -11.47 -6.99
C VAL A 434 -17.92 -11.35 -5.50
N LEU A 435 -17.55 -12.35 -4.70
CA LEU A 435 -17.77 -12.37 -3.26
C LEU A 435 -16.44 -12.18 -2.53
N ALA A 436 -16.42 -11.36 -1.50
CA ALA A 436 -15.26 -11.15 -0.64
C ALA A 436 -15.61 -11.50 0.81
N GLN A 437 -14.86 -12.41 1.41
CA GLN A 437 -15.10 -12.90 2.77
C GLN A 437 -13.90 -12.58 3.67
N ARG A 438 -14.16 -11.94 4.81
CA ARG A 438 -13.17 -11.69 5.87
C ARG A 438 -13.40 -12.61 7.05
N LYS A 439 -12.33 -13.20 7.60
CA LYS A 439 -12.39 -13.93 8.88
C LYS A 439 -12.37 -12.93 10.06
N ARG A 440 -13.27 -13.10 11.03
CA ARG A 440 -13.34 -12.30 12.26
C ARG A 440 -12.57 -12.99 13.39
N PHE A 441 -12.25 -12.22 14.44
CA PHE A 441 -11.61 -12.69 15.68
C PHE A 441 -10.28 -13.45 15.53
N THR A 442 -9.61 -13.31 14.39
CA THR A 442 -8.23 -13.78 14.20
C THR A 442 -7.26 -12.60 14.33
N PRO A 443 -6.10 -12.75 15.00
CA PRO A 443 -5.15 -11.65 15.18
C PRO A 443 -4.57 -11.23 13.82
N LYS A 444 -4.06 -12.19 13.04
CA LYS A 444 -3.78 -12.01 11.62
C LYS A 444 -5.09 -11.86 10.85
N ARG A 445 -5.17 -10.84 10.00
CA ARG A 445 -6.29 -10.65 9.09
C ARG A 445 -6.21 -11.66 7.93
N GLN A 446 -7.35 -12.23 7.57
CA GLN A 446 -7.49 -13.16 6.46
C GLN A 446 -8.72 -12.78 5.62
N TRP A 447 -8.51 -12.62 4.31
CA TRP A 447 -9.55 -12.42 3.32
C TRP A 447 -9.51 -13.53 2.27
N LYS A 448 -10.67 -13.83 1.67
CA LYS A 448 -10.81 -14.67 0.49
C LYS A 448 -11.67 -13.94 -0.54
N LEU A 449 -11.25 -13.98 -1.79
CA LEU A 449 -12.00 -13.57 -2.96
C LEU A 449 -12.55 -14.84 -3.62
N LEU A 450 -13.85 -14.87 -3.87
CA LEU A 450 -14.58 -16.04 -4.35
C LEU A 450 -15.47 -15.64 -5.55
N THR A 451 -15.73 -16.56 -6.47
CA THR A 451 -16.77 -16.38 -7.49
C THR A 451 -18.17 -16.30 -6.85
N LYS A 452 -19.18 -15.92 -7.65
CA LYS A 452 -20.60 -16.02 -7.28
C LYS A 452 -20.98 -17.40 -6.72
N ASP A 453 -20.38 -18.46 -7.25
CA ASP A 453 -20.64 -19.86 -6.89
C ASP A 453 -19.78 -20.35 -5.70
N GLY A 454 -18.96 -19.47 -5.13
CA GLY A 454 -18.14 -19.75 -3.95
C GLY A 454 -16.77 -20.40 -4.23
N VAL A 455 -16.36 -20.51 -5.49
CA VAL A 455 -15.02 -21.01 -5.87
C VAL A 455 -13.97 -19.98 -5.52
N GLU A 456 -12.88 -20.39 -4.88
CA GLU A 456 -11.84 -19.47 -4.42
C GLU A 456 -10.93 -19.00 -5.56
N LEU A 457 -10.92 -17.68 -5.80
CA LEU A 457 -10.08 -17.02 -6.80
C LEU A 457 -8.72 -16.62 -6.21
N ALA A 458 -8.74 -16.06 -5.00
CA ALA A 458 -7.54 -15.64 -4.28
C ALA A 458 -7.75 -15.58 -2.76
N SER A 459 -6.67 -15.75 -2.01
CA SER A 459 -6.61 -15.50 -0.57
C SER A 459 -5.57 -14.43 -0.25
N PHE A 460 -5.86 -13.62 0.77
CA PHE A 460 -5.01 -12.54 1.25
C PHE A 460 -4.79 -12.73 2.74
N THR A 461 -3.55 -13.04 3.13
CA THR A 461 -3.19 -13.30 4.53
C THR A 461 -2.17 -12.28 5.01
N GLU A 462 -2.41 -11.70 6.18
CA GLU A 462 -1.48 -10.76 6.78
C GLU A 462 -0.12 -11.42 7.10
N ARG A 463 0.97 -10.79 6.66
CA ARG A 463 2.34 -11.30 6.71
C ARG A 463 2.85 -11.45 8.15
N SER A 464 2.80 -10.39 8.96
CA SER A 464 3.37 -10.36 10.32
C SER A 464 2.33 -10.63 11.43
N LEU A 465 2.56 -11.65 12.27
CA LEU A 465 1.73 -11.89 13.46
C LEU A 465 2.00 -10.84 14.55
N TRP A 466 3.26 -10.47 14.76
CA TRP A 466 3.67 -9.50 15.77
C TRP A 466 3.04 -8.13 15.51
N GLN A 467 3.18 -7.60 14.28
CA GLN A 467 2.59 -6.33 13.87
C GLN A 467 1.06 -6.35 14.04
N ALA A 468 0.42 -7.48 13.75
CA ALA A 468 -1.01 -7.66 13.95
C ALA A 468 -1.43 -7.56 15.43
N ILE A 469 -0.68 -8.19 16.33
CA ILE A 469 -0.91 -8.13 17.78
C ILE A 469 -0.70 -6.71 18.30
N VAL A 470 0.42 -6.06 17.98
CA VAL A 470 0.70 -4.68 18.44
C VAL A 470 -0.39 -3.72 17.94
N ARG A 471 -0.84 -3.87 16.68
CA ARG A 471 -1.93 -3.05 16.12
C ARG A 471 -3.26 -3.24 16.85
N MET A 472 -3.55 -4.40 17.44
CA MET A 472 -4.79 -4.60 18.21
C MET A 472 -4.89 -3.64 19.40
N PHE A 473 -3.76 -3.29 20.02
CA PHE A 473 -3.69 -2.39 21.18
C PHE A 473 -3.38 -0.95 20.77
N CYS A 474 -2.39 -0.74 19.90
CA CYS A 474 -1.87 0.59 19.56
C CYS A 474 -2.55 1.24 18.33
N GLY A 475 -3.47 0.54 17.67
CA GLY A 475 -3.93 0.93 16.33
C GLY A 475 -2.76 0.93 15.33
N HIS A 476 -2.88 1.68 14.25
CA HIS A 476 -1.91 1.65 13.16
C HIS A 476 -0.62 2.46 13.39
N LEU A 477 -0.48 3.16 14.53
CA LEU A 477 0.64 4.08 14.86
C LEU A 477 1.17 4.86 13.64
N TRP A 478 0.44 5.91 13.22
CA TRP A 478 0.83 6.78 12.10
C TRP A 478 1.07 6.06 10.75
N GLY A 479 0.48 4.88 10.57
CA GLY A 479 0.62 4.03 9.39
C GLY A 479 1.70 2.94 9.49
N MET A 480 2.55 2.96 10.53
CA MET A 480 3.68 2.03 10.69
C MET A 480 3.26 0.58 11.00
N LEU A 481 2.05 0.36 11.54
CA LEU A 481 1.53 -0.97 11.86
C LEU A 481 0.49 -1.49 10.85
N ARG A 482 0.50 -0.95 9.63
CA ARG A 482 -0.39 -1.40 8.55
C ARG A 482 -0.11 -2.84 8.15
N ALA A 483 -1.17 -3.57 7.80
CA ALA A 483 -1.05 -4.96 7.38
C ALA A 483 -0.53 -5.02 5.94
N ASP A 484 0.68 -5.57 5.77
CA ASP A 484 1.09 -6.13 4.48
C ASP A 484 0.44 -7.51 4.31
N TYR A 485 -0.04 -7.80 3.10
CA TYR A 485 -0.76 -9.03 2.79
C TYR A 485 -0.01 -9.84 1.74
N ASP A 486 0.19 -11.13 2.00
CA ASP A 486 0.61 -12.08 0.99
C ASP A 486 -0.63 -12.60 0.25
N ILE A 487 -0.57 -12.62 -1.08
CA ILE A 487 -1.64 -13.04 -1.99
C ILE A 487 -1.30 -14.43 -2.50
N VAL A 488 -2.27 -15.35 -2.46
CA VAL A 488 -2.19 -16.67 -3.11
C VAL A 488 -3.41 -16.83 -3.99
N GLY A 489 -3.20 -16.85 -5.31
CA GLY A 489 -4.23 -16.98 -6.34
C GLY A 489 -4.39 -18.40 -6.89
N ALA A 490 -5.24 -18.52 -7.92
CA ALA A 490 -5.29 -19.71 -8.77
C ALA A 490 -3.93 -19.98 -9.45
N MET A 491 -3.76 -21.18 -10.04
CA MET A 491 -2.54 -21.56 -10.79
C MET A 491 -1.22 -21.40 -10.01
N GLN A 492 -1.29 -21.51 -8.67
CA GLN A 492 -0.17 -21.26 -7.73
C GLN A 492 0.44 -19.85 -7.85
N SER A 493 -0.33 -18.87 -8.33
CA SER A 493 0.10 -17.48 -8.37
C SER A 493 0.35 -16.94 -6.96
N LYS A 494 1.41 -16.15 -6.82
CA LYS A 494 1.82 -15.46 -5.61
C LYS A 494 1.91 -13.96 -5.86
N GLY A 495 1.46 -13.18 -4.88
CA GLY A 495 1.56 -11.74 -4.92
C GLY A 495 1.70 -11.15 -3.53
N ALA A 496 1.75 -9.82 -3.46
CA ALA A 496 1.74 -9.09 -2.20
C ALA A 496 1.02 -7.75 -2.35
N ILE A 497 0.35 -7.32 -1.28
CA ILE A 497 -0.01 -5.92 -1.04
C ILE A 497 0.99 -5.38 -0.02
N GLU A 498 1.87 -4.50 -0.46
CA GLU A 498 2.94 -3.91 0.35
C GLU A 498 2.65 -2.43 0.62
N ASN A 499 2.62 -2.03 1.89
CA ASN A 499 2.42 -0.66 2.30
C ASN A 499 3.77 0.07 2.40
N THR A 500 3.75 1.37 2.11
CA THR A 500 4.89 2.27 2.36
C THR A 500 5.16 2.57 3.84
N HIS A 501 4.30 2.07 4.75
CA HIS A 501 4.34 2.29 6.21
C HIS A 501 4.50 3.77 6.61
N ALA A 502 3.79 4.64 5.89
CA ALA A 502 3.90 6.10 5.96
C ALA A 502 2.58 6.80 6.36
N LEU A 503 2.71 8.05 6.81
CA LEU A 503 1.62 8.96 7.18
C LEU A 503 0.63 9.20 6.04
N PHE A 504 1.15 9.40 4.83
CA PHE A 504 0.38 9.48 3.57
C PHE A 504 0.45 8.13 2.87
N ASN A 505 -0.70 7.53 2.61
CA ASN A 505 -0.75 6.08 2.50
C ASN A 505 -0.77 5.63 1.06
N ARG A 506 0.38 5.17 0.61
CA ARG A 506 0.54 4.43 -0.64
C ARG A 506 0.79 2.95 -0.33
N SER A 507 0.15 2.08 -1.09
CA SER A 507 0.51 0.66 -1.15
C SER A 507 0.56 0.19 -2.60
N THR A 508 1.35 -0.83 -2.85
CA THR A 508 1.49 -1.47 -4.16
C THR A 508 1.02 -2.91 -4.05
N CYS A 509 0.07 -3.29 -4.90
CA CYS A 509 -0.38 -4.66 -5.04
C CYS A 509 0.23 -5.25 -6.32
N ASN A 510 1.04 -6.30 -6.19
CA ASN A 510 1.74 -6.95 -7.30
C ASN A 510 1.48 -8.46 -7.27
N VAL A 511 1.47 -9.10 -8.45
CA VAL A 511 1.17 -10.53 -8.63
C VAL A 511 2.12 -11.09 -9.72
N ASP A 512 2.64 -12.29 -9.50
CA ASP A 512 3.60 -12.96 -10.39
C ASP A 512 3.01 -13.44 -11.73
N LYS A 513 1.71 -13.74 -11.75
CA LYS A 513 0.96 -14.33 -12.87
C LYS A 513 -0.32 -13.53 -13.11
N PRO A 514 -0.29 -12.49 -13.96
CA PRO A 514 -1.44 -11.64 -14.23
C PRO A 514 -2.70 -12.40 -14.69
N GLU A 515 -2.52 -13.51 -15.39
CA GLU A 515 -3.57 -14.38 -15.92
C GLU A 515 -4.35 -15.15 -14.84
N ALA A 516 -3.79 -15.30 -13.62
CA ALA A 516 -4.39 -16.09 -12.56
C ALA A 516 -5.48 -15.35 -11.76
N ILE A 517 -5.49 -14.01 -11.78
CA ILE A 517 -6.48 -13.18 -11.09
C ILE A 517 -6.78 -11.95 -11.96
N ASN A 518 -8.05 -11.73 -12.29
CA ASN A 518 -8.49 -10.55 -13.02
C ASN A 518 -8.12 -9.26 -12.26
N ALA A 519 -7.37 -8.36 -12.90
CA ALA A 519 -6.90 -7.11 -12.28
C ALA A 519 -8.05 -6.22 -11.80
N ARG A 520 -9.22 -6.25 -12.47
CA ARG A 520 -10.47 -5.60 -12.01
C ARG A 520 -10.87 -6.03 -10.60
N ASP A 521 -10.87 -7.34 -10.37
CA ASP A 521 -11.29 -7.92 -9.11
C ASP A 521 -10.22 -7.69 -8.05
N LEU A 522 -8.94 -7.67 -8.44
CA LEU A 522 -7.82 -7.33 -7.57
C LEU A 522 -7.80 -5.84 -7.16
N LEU A 523 -8.15 -4.92 -8.07
CA LEU A 523 -8.38 -3.50 -7.78
C LEU A 523 -9.50 -3.34 -6.74
N ALA A 524 -10.66 -3.95 -7.00
CA ALA A 524 -11.84 -3.84 -6.14
C ALA A 524 -11.62 -4.45 -4.73
N ILE A 525 -10.99 -5.63 -4.62
CA ILE A 525 -10.69 -6.24 -3.32
C ILE A 525 -9.59 -5.48 -2.58
N SER A 526 -8.56 -4.96 -3.27
CA SER A 526 -7.51 -4.17 -2.63
C SER A 526 -8.06 -2.85 -2.07
N LEU A 527 -8.98 -2.19 -2.80
CA LEU A 527 -9.74 -1.05 -2.29
C LEU A 527 -10.61 -1.45 -1.10
N LEU A 528 -11.39 -2.54 -1.18
CA LEU A 528 -12.21 -3.00 -0.06
C LEU A 528 -11.38 -3.29 1.20
N ILE A 529 -10.22 -3.96 1.04
CA ILE A 529 -9.26 -4.20 2.13
C ILE A 529 -8.78 -2.87 2.71
N SER A 530 -8.35 -1.91 1.89
CA SER A 530 -7.86 -0.60 2.32
C SER A 530 -8.95 0.24 3.03
N ILE A 531 -10.19 0.21 2.52
CA ILE A 531 -11.36 0.93 3.06
C ILE A 531 -11.86 0.29 4.36
N ARG A 532 -11.67 -1.02 4.54
CA ARG A 532 -12.03 -1.75 5.77
C ARG A 532 -10.89 -1.78 6.79
N ASP A 533 -9.66 -1.58 6.36
CA ASP A 533 -8.50 -1.32 7.22
C ASP A 533 -8.39 0.15 7.64
N ARG A 534 -9.51 0.71 8.14
CA ARG A 534 -9.57 2.11 8.57
C ARG A 534 -8.66 2.36 9.77
N ASP A 535 -7.92 3.46 9.67
CA ASP A 535 -7.38 4.18 10.82
C ASP A 535 -8.53 4.68 11.70
N LYS A 536 -8.85 3.92 12.75
CA LYS A 536 -9.89 4.27 13.72
C LYS A 536 -9.52 5.48 14.61
N TRP A 537 -8.23 5.81 14.70
CA TRP A 537 -7.68 6.75 15.68
C TRP A 537 -7.28 8.13 15.10
N TYR A 538 -7.34 8.36 13.79
CA TYR A 538 -6.82 9.59 13.16
C TYR A 538 -7.84 10.35 12.30
N PRO A 539 -8.91 10.97 12.85
CA PRO A 539 -9.86 11.74 12.05
C PRO A 539 -9.28 12.99 11.36
N TRP A 540 -8.24 13.62 11.93
CA TRP A 540 -7.93 15.05 11.73
C TRP A 540 -6.66 15.38 10.95
N PHE A 541 -5.77 14.41 10.69
CA PHE A 541 -4.52 14.68 9.97
C PHE A 541 -4.77 14.72 8.46
N ASN A 542 -4.84 15.94 7.92
CA ASN A 542 -4.42 16.27 6.55
C ASN A 542 -2.94 16.64 6.60
#